data_AF-A0A9J7G474-F1
#
_entry.id   AF-A0A9J7G474-F1
#
_cell.length_a   1.000
_cell.length_b   1.000
_cell.length_c   1.000
_cell.angle_alpha   90.00
_cell.angle_beta   90.00
_cell.angle_gamma   90.00
#
_symmetry.space_group_name_H-M   'P 1'
#
loop_
_entity.id
_entity.type
_entity.pdbx_description
1 polymer ?
#
loop_
_entity_poly.entity_id
_entity_poly.type
_entity_poly.pdbx_seq_one_letter_code
_entity_poly.pdbx_strand_id
1 'polypeptide(L)'
;MKVDEHVIERAKANASLWEARLEVTELSRIEYRDTSRRLAKNNEDLKKQQYKLEKDTMSVLSYLKKQDQEKDNMIEKLKQQLVETKEKAKEEKEKLEHKYTMQINELEGQFHQKAKEIGMIQTELKTMKEFQKRKIVVEKELDELKENLRNSEKKHQETLKRLESRFFEEKHRLEQEAEKRIVMLAERAHHEAMMQLSTAGRNVFKENVYLHKALTYHLKEAETRQKTSEKLQESHSCLMHQKETNELLIKEKIMQLTQQKSQIQTLQKKVLSLENALTYMTTEFEAEVFKLQQKAIIENQAGKVEIDKLQYLLEMKDKEMNRVKKLAKNILDQRTEVEQFFLDALNQVKQQILINRKHYKQIAQAAFNLKMSAACAGRTEYPRIRTFDGKEHSTNSVNHDLMEAEKWPSTQKNVDIRDLTWEQKEKVLRLLFAKMNGLAARKYRSSSKPPVPDYISDSGEMKETGGEINLPDQTFITQQAPVSDSNKMMSPSIISNGLQDSDIVRNLLFSQTVHHWYLSLCDILLVHSSLLSKQLLGTDCRNFYNNVHTNKAAYYMYLENLLIPF
;
A
#
# COMPACT_ATOMS: atom_id res chain seq x y z
N MET A 1 -72.28 -85.79 92.54
CA MET A 1 -71.01 -85.03 92.52
C MET A 1 -70.17 -85.26 91.25
N LYS A 2 -70.76 -85.31 90.05
CA LYS A 2 -70.00 -85.35 88.76
C LYS A 2 -70.49 -84.31 87.73
N VAL A 3 -71.62 -83.65 87.98
CA VAL A 3 -72.21 -82.65 87.08
C VAL A 3 -71.58 -81.28 87.34
N ASP A 4 -71.26 -80.95 88.58
CA ASP A 4 -70.65 -79.65 88.95
C ASP A 4 -69.21 -79.50 88.43
N GLU A 5 -68.43 -80.59 88.38
CA GLU A 5 -67.05 -80.56 87.90
C GLU A 5 -66.95 -80.33 86.38
N HIS A 6 -67.86 -80.91 85.60
CA HIS A 6 -67.97 -80.67 84.15
C HIS A 6 -68.52 -79.27 83.82
N VAL A 7 -69.40 -78.71 84.66
CA VAL A 7 -69.89 -77.34 84.52
C VAL A 7 -68.77 -76.33 84.85
N ILE A 8 -67.97 -76.61 85.89
CA ILE A 8 -66.80 -75.81 86.25
C ILE A 8 -65.72 -75.85 85.17
N GLU A 9 -65.42 -77.02 84.59
CA GLU A 9 -64.48 -77.13 83.45
C GLU A 9 -64.99 -76.39 82.21
N ARG A 10 -66.29 -76.49 81.90
CA ARG A 10 -66.89 -75.77 80.76
C ARG A 10 -66.87 -74.26 80.98
N ALA A 11 -67.07 -73.79 82.22
CA ALA A 11 -66.95 -72.38 82.59
C ALA A 11 -65.50 -71.89 82.52
N LYS A 12 -64.52 -72.69 82.96
CA LYS A 12 -63.08 -72.39 82.80
C LYS A 12 -62.67 -72.34 81.33
N ALA A 13 -63.10 -73.30 80.52
CA ALA A 13 -62.83 -73.30 79.08
C ALA A 13 -63.47 -72.09 78.38
N ASN A 14 -64.69 -71.70 78.76
CA ASN A 14 -65.32 -70.48 78.26
C ASN A 14 -64.60 -69.20 78.73
N ALA A 15 -64.14 -69.14 79.97
CA ALA A 15 -63.36 -68.01 80.48
C ALA A 15 -62.03 -67.87 79.72
N SER A 16 -61.29 -68.97 79.52
CA SER A 16 -60.07 -68.98 78.70
C SER A 16 -60.32 -68.63 77.23
N LEU A 17 -61.47 -69.02 76.66
CA LEU A 17 -61.87 -68.62 75.30
C LEU A 17 -62.11 -67.10 75.22
N TRP A 18 -62.79 -66.52 76.20
CA TRP A 18 -63.01 -65.07 76.26
C TRP A 18 -61.72 -64.29 76.54
N GLU A 19 -60.82 -64.84 77.35
CA GLU A 19 -59.50 -64.27 77.63
C GLU A 19 -58.62 -64.27 76.36
N ALA A 20 -58.55 -65.39 75.63
CA ALA A 20 -57.84 -65.46 74.35
C ALA A 20 -58.47 -64.53 73.30
N ARG A 21 -59.80 -64.41 73.26
CA ARG A 21 -60.49 -63.48 72.35
C ARG A 21 -60.22 -62.03 72.71
N LEU A 22 -60.18 -61.70 74.01
CA LEU A 22 -59.81 -60.39 74.50
C LEU A 22 -58.37 -60.07 74.12
N GLU A 23 -57.42 -60.99 74.33
CA GLU A 23 -56.02 -60.84 73.97
C GLU A 23 -55.82 -60.61 72.46
N VAL A 24 -56.50 -61.39 71.60
CA VAL A 24 -56.46 -61.17 70.15
C VAL A 24 -57.02 -59.79 69.78
N THR A 25 -58.12 -59.35 70.40
CA THR A 25 -58.65 -58.00 70.16
C THR A 25 -57.72 -56.90 70.69
N GLU A 26 -57.07 -57.11 71.83
CA GLU A 26 -56.11 -56.19 72.44
C GLU A 26 -54.88 -56.03 71.54
N LEU A 27 -54.33 -57.14 71.02
CA LEU A 27 -53.23 -57.17 70.06
C LEU A 27 -53.62 -56.45 68.76
N SER A 28 -54.79 -56.76 68.19
CA SER A 28 -55.27 -56.06 66.99
C SER A 28 -55.41 -54.55 67.24
N ARG A 29 -55.88 -54.12 68.41
CA ARG A 29 -56.01 -52.72 68.80
C ARG A 29 -54.63 -52.05 68.92
N ILE A 30 -53.65 -52.74 69.50
CA ILE A 30 -52.26 -52.27 69.59
C ILE A 30 -51.67 -52.11 68.18
N GLU A 31 -51.85 -53.10 67.31
CA GLU A 31 -51.42 -53.06 65.92
C GLU A 31 -52.08 -51.92 65.13
N TYR A 32 -53.38 -51.68 65.31
CA TYR A 32 -54.08 -50.53 64.72
C TYR A 32 -53.56 -49.19 65.25
N ARG A 33 -53.25 -49.09 66.53
CA ARG A 33 -52.62 -47.88 67.10
C ARG A 33 -51.20 -47.66 66.58
N ASP A 34 -50.41 -48.73 66.46
CA ASP A 34 -49.04 -48.68 65.96
C ASP A 34 -48.99 -48.36 64.46
N THR A 35 -49.89 -48.93 63.66
CA THR A 35 -50.05 -48.58 62.24
C THR A 35 -50.52 -47.14 62.06
N SER A 36 -51.50 -46.67 62.83
CA SER A 36 -51.96 -45.28 62.80
C SER A 36 -50.86 -44.31 63.24
N ARG A 37 -50.09 -44.62 64.30
CA ARG A 37 -48.92 -43.83 64.71
C ARG A 37 -47.83 -43.79 63.63
N ARG A 38 -47.53 -44.93 62.99
CA ARG A 38 -46.58 -44.98 61.86
C ARG A 38 -47.06 -44.15 60.68
N LEU A 39 -48.35 -44.23 60.34
CA LEU A 39 -48.93 -43.46 59.24
C LEU A 39 -48.90 -41.96 59.53
N ALA A 40 -49.24 -41.55 60.76
CA ALA A 40 -49.16 -40.15 61.20
C ALA A 40 -47.72 -39.61 61.12
N LYS A 41 -46.74 -40.38 61.60
CA LYS A 41 -45.32 -40.04 61.49
C LYS A 41 -44.87 -39.93 60.04
N ASN A 42 -45.23 -40.90 59.19
CA ASN A 42 -44.89 -40.87 57.77
C ASN A 42 -45.53 -39.65 57.07
N ASN A 43 -46.77 -39.30 57.39
CA ASN A 43 -47.42 -38.10 56.86
C ASN A 43 -46.71 -36.81 57.32
N GLU A 44 -46.25 -36.75 58.57
CA GLU A 44 -45.48 -35.61 59.06
C GLU A 44 -44.11 -35.50 58.36
N ASP A 45 -43.41 -36.62 58.19
CA ASP A 45 -42.13 -36.68 57.47
C ASP A 45 -42.30 -36.32 55.99
N LEU A 46 -43.36 -36.78 55.33
CA LEU A 46 -43.70 -36.40 53.95
C LEU A 46 -44.00 -34.90 53.84
N LYS A 47 -44.75 -34.30 54.77
CA LYS A 47 -44.98 -32.85 54.79
C LYS A 47 -43.69 -32.06 54.98
N LYS A 48 -42.79 -32.51 55.86
CA LYS A 48 -41.46 -31.89 56.05
C LYS A 48 -40.62 -31.98 54.78
N GLN A 49 -40.64 -33.13 54.10
CA GLN A 49 -39.97 -33.31 52.82
C GLN A 49 -40.56 -32.40 51.74
N GLN A 50 -41.89 -32.32 51.62
CA GLN A 50 -42.56 -31.42 50.68
C GLN A 50 -42.14 -29.97 50.91
N TYR A 51 -42.22 -29.48 52.15
CA TYR A 51 -41.82 -28.11 52.49
C TYR A 51 -40.35 -27.84 52.16
N LYS A 52 -39.46 -28.80 52.44
CA LYS A 52 -38.04 -28.68 52.10
C LYS A 52 -37.84 -28.61 50.58
N LEU A 53 -38.50 -29.49 49.82
CA LEU A 53 -38.43 -29.50 48.36
C LEU A 53 -38.99 -28.22 47.75
N GLU A 54 -40.09 -27.67 48.27
CA GLU A 54 -40.65 -26.39 47.84
C GLU A 54 -39.66 -25.24 48.09
N LYS A 55 -39.01 -25.21 49.26
CA LYS A 55 -37.98 -24.22 49.59
C LYS A 55 -36.74 -24.34 48.69
N ASP A 56 -36.27 -25.56 48.47
CA ASP A 56 -35.11 -25.82 47.60
C ASP A 56 -35.45 -25.44 46.14
N THR A 57 -36.65 -25.78 45.68
CA THR A 57 -37.14 -25.40 44.34
C THR A 57 -37.25 -23.89 44.18
N MET A 58 -37.80 -23.18 45.17
CA MET A 58 -37.87 -21.71 45.17
C MET A 58 -36.47 -21.07 45.17
N SER A 59 -35.52 -21.65 45.90
CA SER A 59 -34.13 -21.18 45.93
C SER A 59 -33.45 -21.33 44.56
N VAL A 60 -33.65 -22.47 43.88
CA VAL A 60 -33.15 -22.67 42.52
C VAL A 60 -33.83 -21.72 41.54
N LEU A 61 -35.15 -21.57 41.63
CA LEU A 61 -35.92 -20.70 40.73
C LEU A 61 -35.55 -19.22 40.88
N SER A 62 -35.36 -18.75 42.12
CA SER A 62 -34.89 -17.38 42.38
C SER A 62 -33.47 -17.13 41.88
N TYR A 63 -32.55 -18.09 42.02
CA TYR A 63 -31.21 -18.00 41.48
C TYR A 63 -31.23 -17.92 39.94
N LEU A 64 -31.97 -18.81 39.29
CA LEU A 64 -32.11 -18.80 37.83
C LEU A 64 -32.73 -17.50 37.33
N LYS A 65 -33.81 -17.02 37.98
CA LYS A 65 -34.45 -15.74 37.64
C LYS A 65 -33.49 -14.55 37.79
N LYS A 66 -32.67 -14.54 38.84
CA LYS A 66 -31.65 -13.50 39.04
C LYS A 66 -30.59 -13.56 37.94
N GLN A 67 -30.12 -14.76 37.60
CA GLN A 67 -29.13 -14.94 36.54
C GLN A 67 -29.69 -14.54 35.17
N ASP A 68 -30.94 -14.85 34.87
CA ASP A 68 -31.59 -14.44 33.62
C ASP A 68 -31.74 -12.92 33.56
N GLN A 69 -32.17 -12.27 34.64
CA GLN A 69 -32.23 -10.81 34.70
C GLN A 69 -30.86 -10.15 34.51
N GLU A 70 -29.80 -10.70 35.09
CA GLU A 70 -28.43 -10.20 34.91
C GLU A 70 -27.96 -10.32 33.46
N LYS A 71 -28.29 -11.44 32.80
CA LYS A 71 -28.01 -11.63 31.37
C LYS A 71 -28.83 -10.69 30.49
N ASP A 72 -30.11 -10.51 30.78
CA ASP A 72 -30.97 -9.59 30.03
C ASP A 72 -30.45 -8.14 30.13
N ASN A 73 -30.07 -7.70 31.34
CA ASN A 73 -29.45 -6.40 31.54
C ASN A 73 -28.12 -6.27 30.77
N MET A 74 -27.33 -7.35 30.69
CA MET A 74 -26.09 -7.35 29.91
C MET A 74 -26.36 -7.29 28.41
N ILE A 75 -27.37 -8.01 27.92
CA ILE A 75 -27.81 -7.96 26.53
C ILE A 75 -28.27 -6.55 26.17
N GLU A 76 -29.01 -5.87 27.05
CA GLU A 76 -29.48 -4.50 26.82
C GLU A 76 -28.32 -3.50 26.76
N LYS A 77 -27.35 -3.59 27.68
CA LYS A 77 -26.11 -2.79 27.62
C LYS A 77 -25.32 -3.02 26.34
N LEU A 78 -25.15 -4.27 25.93
CA LEU A 78 -24.43 -4.62 24.69
C LEU A 78 -25.18 -4.11 23.44
N LYS A 79 -26.52 -4.18 23.43
CA LYS A 79 -27.34 -3.59 22.37
C LYS A 79 -27.16 -2.08 22.29
N GLN A 80 -27.15 -1.40 23.43
CA GLN A 80 -26.94 0.05 23.48
C GLN A 80 -25.55 0.45 22.98
N GLN A 81 -24.49 -0.25 23.44
CA GLN A 81 -23.13 -0.05 22.92
C GLN A 81 -23.02 -0.30 21.41
N LEU A 82 -23.73 -1.31 20.90
CA LEU A 82 -23.77 -1.60 19.46
C LEU A 82 -24.43 -0.46 18.66
N VAL A 83 -25.50 0.15 19.20
CA VAL A 83 -26.16 1.29 18.55
C VAL A 83 -25.26 2.52 18.58
N GLU A 84 -24.70 2.86 19.74
CA GLU A 84 -23.81 4.03 19.90
C GLU A 84 -22.57 3.93 19.01
N THR A 85 -21.96 2.75 18.90
CA THR A 85 -20.80 2.54 18.01
C THR A 85 -21.19 2.65 16.54
N LYS A 86 -22.36 2.16 16.14
CA LYS A 86 -22.89 2.33 14.78
C LYS A 86 -23.19 3.78 14.44
N GLU A 87 -23.78 4.54 15.36
CA GLU A 87 -24.06 5.96 15.17
C GLU A 87 -22.77 6.77 15.04
N LYS A 88 -21.79 6.56 15.93
CA LYS A 88 -20.48 7.22 15.82
C LYS A 88 -19.79 6.91 14.49
N ALA A 89 -19.77 5.65 14.06
CA ALA A 89 -19.20 5.27 12.77
C ALA A 89 -19.94 5.92 11.59
N LYS A 90 -21.27 6.07 11.69
CA LYS A 90 -22.08 6.76 10.69
C LYS A 90 -21.75 8.25 10.63
N GLU A 91 -21.66 8.92 11.77
CA GLU A 91 -21.28 10.34 11.85
C GLU A 91 -19.88 10.60 11.30
N GLU A 92 -18.90 9.75 11.63
CA GLU A 92 -17.54 9.86 11.10
C GLU A 92 -17.52 9.67 9.58
N LYS A 93 -18.29 8.70 9.07
CA LYS A 93 -18.47 8.48 7.64
C LYS A 93 -19.09 9.71 6.97
N GLU A 94 -20.18 10.26 7.51
CA GLU A 94 -20.85 11.45 6.97
C GLU A 94 -19.92 12.68 6.97
N LYS A 95 -19.13 12.88 8.03
CA LYS A 95 -18.11 13.95 8.09
C LYS A 95 -17.03 13.78 7.03
N LEU A 96 -16.57 12.55 6.82
CA LEU A 96 -15.54 12.25 5.83
C LEU A 96 -16.06 12.44 4.40
N GLU A 97 -17.28 11.94 4.11
CA GLU A 97 -17.98 12.15 2.84
C GLU A 97 -18.18 13.65 2.56
N HIS A 98 -18.60 14.43 3.55
CA HIS A 98 -18.75 15.87 3.40
C HIS A 98 -17.41 16.56 3.07
N LYS A 99 -16.33 16.19 3.77
CA LYS A 99 -14.99 16.76 3.53
C LYS A 99 -14.50 16.48 2.11
N TYR A 100 -14.65 15.25 1.62
CA TYR A 100 -14.26 14.91 0.25
C TYR A 100 -15.17 15.57 -0.80
N THR A 101 -16.47 15.67 -0.52
CA THR A 101 -17.41 16.39 -1.40
C THR A 101 -17.02 17.86 -1.55
N MET A 102 -16.65 18.53 -0.45
CA MET A 102 -16.16 19.91 -0.52
C MET A 102 -14.86 20.04 -1.32
N GLN A 103 -13.91 19.12 -1.14
CA GLN A 103 -12.66 19.12 -1.90
C GLN A 103 -12.89 18.91 -3.40
N ILE A 104 -13.80 17.99 -3.76
CA ILE A 104 -14.19 17.75 -5.16
C ILE A 104 -14.80 19.02 -5.75
N ASN A 105 -15.77 19.64 -5.07
CA ASN A 105 -16.41 20.85 -5.55
C ASN A 105 -15.43 22.02 -5.72
N GLU A 106 -14.45 22.16 -4.83
CA GLU A 106 -13.41 23.18 -4.93
C GLU A 106 -12.50 22.94 -6.15
N LEU A 107 -12.04 21.70 -6.34
CA LEU A 107 -11.22 21.33 -7.49
C LEU A 107 -11.98 21.48 -8.81
N GLU A 108 -13.25 21.08 -8.83
CA GLU A 108 -14.13 21.30 -9.98
C GLU A 108 -14.30 22.80 -10.26
N GLY A 109 -14.51 23.63 -9.24
CA GLY A 109 -14.58 25.09 -9.37
C GLY A 109 -13.31 25.68 -10.00
N GLN A 110 -12.14 25.28 -9.50
CA GLN A 110 -10.84 25.70 -10.05
C GLN A 110 -10.66 25.23 -11.49
N PHE A 111 -11.06 23.99 -11.80
CA PHE A 111 -10.99 23.46 -13.16
C PHE A 111 -11.87 24.27 -14.13
N HIS A 112 -13.12 24.56 -13.75
CA HIS A 112 -14.02 25.38 -14.57
C HIS A 112 -13.46 26.79 -14.78
N GLN A 113 -12.84 27.37 -13.76
CA GLN A 113 -12.20 28.68 -13.87
C GLN A 113 -11.00 28.64 -14.84
N LYS A 114 -10.12 27.65 -14.72
CA LYS A 114 -8.98 27.46 -15.63
C LYS A 114 -9.43 27.19 -17.07
N ALA A 115 -10.50 26.42 -17.25
CA ALA A 115 -11.08 26.18 -18.58
C ALA A 115 -11.59 27.48 -19.22
N LYS A 116 -12.22 28.39 -18.45
CA LYS A 116 -12.62 29.71 -18.92
C LYS A 116 -11.41 30.57 -19.30
N GLU A 117 -10.37 30.61 -18.47
CA GLU A 117 -9.12 31.34 -18.76
C GLU A 117 -8.47 30.85 -20.06
N ILE A 118 -8.36 29.53 -20.24
CA ILE A 118 -7.83 28.92 -21.46
C ILE A 118 -8.68 29.32 -22.67
N GLY A 119 -10.02 29.31 -22.56
CA GLY A 119 -10.92 29.74 -23.63
C GLY A 119 -10.73 31.21 -24.04
N MET A 120 -10.51 32.10 -23.07
CA MET A 120 -10.20 33.51 -23.33
C MET A 120 -8.86 33.66 -24.06
N ILE A 121 -7.80 33.00 -23.56
CA ILE A 121 -6.46 33.03 -24.18
C ILE A 121 -6.51 32.47 -25.61
N GLN A 122 -7.27 31.39 -25.86
CA GLN A 122 -7.44 30.85 -27.21
C GLN A 122 -8.12 31.84 -28.16
N THR A 123 -9.10 32.60 -27.65
CA THR A 123 -9.78 33.64 -28.41
C THR A 123 -8.82 34.80 -28.73
N GLU A 124 -8.05 35.26 -27.76
CA GLU A 124 -7.00 36.28 -27.96
C GLU A 124 -5.90 35.83 -28.91
N LEU A 125 -5.47 34.56 -28.81
CA LEU A 125 -4.48 34.00 -29.72
C LEU A 125 -5.01 33.99 -31.17
N LYS A 126 -6.30 33.72 -31.36
CA LYS A 126 -6.94 33.75 -32.68
C LYS A 126 -6.96 35.18 -33.24
N THR A 127 -7.37 36.18 -32.44
CA THR A 127 -7.38 37.58 -32.88
C THR A 127 -5.97 38.10 -33.15
N MET A 128 -4.97 37.71 -32.35
CA MET A 128 -3.57 38.05 -32.58
C MET A 128 -3.04 37.44 -33.89
N LYS A 129 -3.38 36.17 -34.20
CA LYS A 129 -3.02 35.55 -35.48
C LYS A 129 -3.66 36.29 -36.67
N GLU A 130 -4.91 36.73 -36.54
CA GLU A 130 -5.58 37.55 -37.56
C GLU A 130 -4.90 38.91 -37.72
N PHE A 131 -4.52 39.55 -36.62
CA PHE A 131 -3.75 40.79 -36.63
C PHE A 131 -2.40 40.63 -37.32
N GLN A 132 -1.65 39.57 -37.01
CA GLN A 132 -0.36 39.28 -37.68
C GLN A 132 -0.53 39.09 -39.19
N LYS A 133 -1.57 38.38 -39.64
CA LYS A 133 -1.87 38.24 -41.07
C LYS A 133 -2.15 39.60 -41.73
N ARG A 134 -2.97 40.44 -41.10
CA ARG A 134 -3.26 41.79 -41.61
C ARG A 134 -2.01 42.67 -41.64
N LYS A 135 -1.17 42.60 -40.60
CA LYS A 135 0.09 43.33 -40.52
C LYS A 135 1.00 43.02 -41.70
N ILE A 136 1.19 41.74 -42.04
CA ILE A 136 2.01 41.32 -43.19
C ILE A 136 1.47 41.92 -44.50
N VAL A 137 0.14 41.92 -44.70
CA VAL A 137 -0.48 42.50 -45.90
C VAL A 137 -0.22 44.01 -45.97
N VAL A 138 -0.45 44.73 -44.87
CA VAL A 138 -0.23 46.19 -44.82
C VAL A 138 1.24 46.56 -45.00
N GLU A 139 2.16 45.80 -44.40
CA GLU A 139 3.61 46.02 -44.59
C GLU A 139 4.00 45.84 -46.06
N LYS A 140 3.45 44.83 -46.74
CA LYS A 140 3.66 44.61 -48.17
C LYS A 140 3.12 45.76 -49.02
N GLU A 141 1.89 46.22 -48.75
CA GLU A 141 1.28 47.36 -49.44
C GLU A 141 2.11 48.64 -49.26
N LEU A 142 2.65 48.87 -48.06
CA LEU A 142 3.50 50.02 -47.78
C LEU A 142 4.81 49.98 -48.57
N ASP A 143 5.43 48.81 -48.68
CA ASP A 143 6.66 48.64 -49.45
C ASP A 143 6.42 48.79 -50.95
N GLU A 144 5.29 48.30 -51.47
CA GLU A 144 4.84 48.53 -52.85
C GLU A 144 4.61 50.03 -53.12
N LEU A 145 3.97 50.75 -52.19
CA LEU A 145 3.77 52.20 -52.31
C LEU A 145 5.10 52.98 -52.28
N LYS A 146 6.03 52.63 -51.39
CA LYS A 146 7.37 53.24 -51.34
C LYS A 146 8.12 53.01 -52.65
N GLU A 147 8.02 51.83 -53.23
CA GLU A 147 8.66 51.51 -54.51
C GLU A 147 8.03 52.29 -55.67
N ASN A 148 6.69 52.40 -55.69
CA ASN A 148 5.99 53.23 -56.66
C ASN A 148 6.40 54.72 -56.56
N LEU A 149 6.53 55.25 -55.34
CA LEU A 149 6.99 56.62 -55.11
C LEU A 149 8.42 56.82 -55.64
N ARG A 150 9.36 55.95 -55.27
CA ARG A 150 10.75 56.00 -55.76
C ARG A 150 10.82 55.95 -57.28
N ASN A 151 10.01 55.09 -57.91
CA ASN A 151 9.95 54.98 -59.36
C ASN A 151 9.39 56.24 -60.02
N SER A 152 8.37 56.87 -59.42
CA SER A 152 7.81 58.14 -59.90
C SER A 152 8.81 59.29 -59.74
N GLU A 153 9.48 59.40 -58.60
CA GLU A 153 10.53 60.40 -58.35
C GLU A 153 11.69 60.24 -59.33
N LYS A 154 12.15 59.01 -59.57
CA LYS A 154 13.20 58.71 -60.55
C LYS A 154 12.79 59.16 -61.96
N LYS A 155 11.57 58.80 -62.41
CA LYS A 155 11.03 59.24 -63.71
C LYS A 155 10.94 60.77 -63.81
N HIS A 156 10.52 61.43 -62.74
CA HIS A 156 10.45 62.89 -62.69
C HIS A 156 11.84 63.52 -62.78
N GLN A 157 12.81 62.99 -62.03
CA GLN A 157 14.20 63.45 -62.05
C GLN A 157 14.84 63.24 -63.43
N GLU A 158 14.60 62.10 -64.08
CA GLU A 158 15.04 61.84 -65.45
C GLU A 158 14.42 62.84 -66.44
N THR A 159 13.14 63.17 -66.26
CA THR A 159 12.44 64.17 -67.09
C THR A 159 13.02 65.57 -66.88
N LEU A 160 13.30 65.96 -65.62
CA LEU A 160 13.95 67.22 -65.28
C LEU A 160 15.34 67.32 -65.91
N LYS A 161 16.20 66.31 -65.70
CA LYS A 161 17.54 66.25 -66.31
C LYS A 161 17.49 66.39 -67.83
N ARG A 162 16.51 65.76 -68.48
CA ARG A 162 16.29 65.86 -69.92
C ARG A 162 15.86 67.27 -70.35
N LEU A 163 15.03 67.94 -69.57
CA LEU A 163 14.63 69.33 -69.83
C LEU A 163 15.82 70.28 -69.61
N GLU A 164 16.52 70.15 -68.49
CA GLU A 164 17.73 70.92 -68.17
C GLU A 164 18.78 70.79 -69.26
N SER A 165 19.06 69.57 -69.73
CA SER A 165 20.03 69.35 -70.82
C SER A 165 19.64 70.11 -72.09
N ARG A 166 18.35 70.07 -72.48
CA ARG A 166 17.85 70.85 -73.62
C ARG A 166 17.94 72.36 -73.40
N PHE A 167 17.65 72.84 -72.18
CA PHE A 167 17.81 74.24 -71.83
C PHE A 167 19.28 74.68 -71.88
N PHE A 168 20.21 73.86 -71.39
CA PHE A 168 21.64 74.15 -71.44
C PHE A 168 22.17 74.16 -72.87
N GLU A 169 21.77 73.19 -73.70
CA GLU A 169 22.13 73.16 -75.12
C GLU A 169 21.66 74.42 -75.85
N GLU A 170 20.40 74.81 -75.66
CA GLU A 170 19.83 76.01 -76.28
C GLU A 170 20.49 77.30 -75.76
N LYS A 171 20.67 77.40 -74.44
CA LYS A 171 21.36 78.52 -73.81
C LYS A 171 22.79 78.64 -74.32
N HIS A 172 23.53 77.54 -74.37
CA HIS A 172 24.91 77.51 -74.85
C HIS A 172 25.00 77.92 -76.32
N ARG A 173 24.04 77.47 -77.17
CA ARG A 173 23.96 77.91 -78.57
C ARG A 173 23.81 79.42 -78.68
N LEU A 174 22.90 80.01 -77.88
CA LEU A 174 22.67 81.45 -77.86
C LEU A 174 23.86 82.24 -77.29
N GLU A 175 24.48 81.74 -76.22
CA GLU A 175 25.69 82.33 -75.64
C GLU A 175 26.85 82.32 -76.62
N GLN A 176 27.11 81.19 -77.31
CA GLN A 176 28.14 81.13 -78.35
C GLN A 176 27.87 82.10 -79.51
N GLU A 177 26.60 82.27 -79.90
CA GLU A 177 26.24 83.22 -80.95
C GLU A 177 26.49 84.67 -80.52
N ALA A 178 26.16 85.01 -79.27
CA ALA A 178 26.46 86.31 -78.68
C ALA A 178 27.96 86.54 -78.51
N GLU A 179 28.69 85.54 -78.00
CA GLU A 179 30.14 85.60 -77.79
C GLU A 179 30.88 85.76 -79.11
N LYS A 180 30.51 85.02 -80.17
CA LYS A 180 31.06 85.23 -81.52
C LYS A 180 30.85 86.67 -81.99
N ARG A 181 29.68 87.27 -81.74
CA ARG A 181 29.42 88.68 -82.09
C ARG A 181 30.29 89.64 -81.29
N ILE A 182 30.45 89.41 -79.99
CA ILE A 182 31.30 90.23 -79.11
C ILE A 182 32.77 90.10 -79.50
N VAL A 183 33.27 88.88 -79.70
CA VAL A 183 34.66 88.62 -80.13
C VAL A 183 34.91 89.29 -81.48
N MET A 184 34.03 89.15 -82.46
CA MET A 184 34.20 89.85 -83.75
C MET A 184 34.26 91.38 -83.60
N LEU A 185 33.45 91.97 -82.70
CA LEU A 185 33.50 93.41 -82.41
C LEU A 185 34.77 93.80 -81.66
N ALA A 186 35.19 93.00 -80.67
CA ALA A 186 36.36 93.22 -79.85
C ALA A 186 37.65 93.04 -80.66
N GLU A 187 37.76 92.03 -81.51
CA GLU A 187 38.88 91.82 -82.42
C GLU A 187 38.98 92.97 -83.44
N ARG A 188 37.84 93.46 -83.95
CA ARG A 188 37.83 94.64 -84.83
C ARG A 188 38.35 95.88 -84.11
N ALA A 189 37.83 96.16 -82.92
CA ALA A 189 38.28 97.29 -82.10
C ALA A 189 39.74 97.14 -81.62
N HIS A 190 40.18 95.93 -81.27
CA HIS A 190 41.52 95.63 -80.78
C HIS A 190 42.54 95.67 -81.92
N HIS A 191 42.21 95.16 -83.11
CA HIS A 191 43.05 95.27 -84.30
C HIS A 191 43.20 96.75 -84.70
N GLU A 192 42.11 97.51 -84.68
CA GLU A 192 42.13 98.95 -84.93
C GLU A 192 42.99 99.71 -83.92
N ALA A 193 42.89 99.39 -82.62
CA ALA A 193 43.72 99.97 -81.57
C ALA A 193 45.20 99.55 -81.65
N MET A 194 45.49 98.29 -81.98
CA MET A 194 46.86 97.78 -82.15
C MET A 194 47.57 98.39 -83.37
N MET A 195 46.82 98.70 -84.43
CA MET A 195 47.35 99.39 -85.61
C MET A 195 47.70 100.86 -85.31
N GLN A 196 47.06 101.48 -84.31
CA GLN A 196 47.36 102.84 -83.84
C GLN A 196 48.51 102.91 -82.81
N LEU A 197 48.97 101.78 -82.27
CA LEU A 197 50.03 101.72 -81.26
C LEU A 197 51.44 101.79 -81.86
N SER A 198 52.31 102.58 -81.21
CA SER A 198 53.75 102.65 -81.55
C SER A 198 54.48 101.34 -81.24
N THR A 199 55.65 101.12 -81.87
CA THR A 199 56.42 99.87 -81.72
C THR A 199 56.79 99.55 -80.26
N ALA A 200 57.02 100.58 -79.42
CA ALA A 200 57.25 100.39 -77.98
C ALA A 200 56.01 99.86 -77.25
N GLY A 201 54.81 100.39 -77.55
CA GLY A 201 53.56 99.93 -76.95
C GLY A 201 53.23 98.46 -77.29
N ARG A 202 53.56 98.00 -78.51
CA ARG A 202 53.39 96.59 -78.91
C ARG A 202 54.31 95.63 -78.14
N ASN A 203 55.52 96.06 -77.78
CA ASN A 203 56.44 95.22 -77.01
C ASN A 203 56.02 95.11 -75.55
N VAL A 204 55.59 96.20 -74.92
CA VAL A 204 55.01 96.17 -73.56
C VAL A 204 53.79 95.27 -73.50
N PHE A 205 52.93 95.28 -74.53
CA PHE A 205 51.78 94.37 -74.60
C PHE A 205 52.19 92.89 -74.63
N LYS A 206 53.21 92.52 -75.43
CA LYS A 206 53.72 91.15 -75.48
C LYS A 206 54.27 90.68 -74.13
N GLU A 207 54.98 91.55 -73.43
CA GLU A 207 55.49 91.27 -72.09
C GLU A 207 54.35 91.14 -71.07
N ASN A 208 53.34 92.00 -71.14
CA ASN A 208 52.17 91.93 -70.29
C ASN A 208 51.39 90.61 -70.49
N VAL A 209 51.22 90.16 -71.74
CA VAL A 209 50.62 88.86 -72.05
C VAL A 209 51.44 87.70 -71.46
N TYR A 210 52.77 87.76 -71.52
CA TYR A 210 53.63 86.75 -70.93
C TYR A 210 53.50 86.72 -69.40
N LEU A 211 53.55 87.89 -68.74
CA LEU A 211 53.35 88.00 -67.29
C LEU A 211 51.96 87.53 -66.86
N HIS A 212 50.93 87.82 -67.63
CA HIS A 212 49.57 87.37 -67.35
C HIS A 212 49.45 85.84 -67.46
N LYS A 213 50.14 85.22 -68.44
CA LYS A 213 50.20 83.77 -68.57
C LYS A 213 50.92 83.12 -67.37
N ALA A 214 52.02 83.71 -66.91
CA ALA A 214 52.75 83.26 -65.72
C ALA A 214 51.91 83.40 -64.44
N LEU A 215 51.23 84.53 -64.26
CA LEU A 215 50.33 84.75 -63.12
C LEU A 215 49.18 83.73 -63.11
N THR A 216 48.57 83.49 -64.27
CA THR A 216 47.47 82.52 -64.40
C THR A 216 47.93 81.09 -64.04
N TYR A 217 49.15 80.72 -64.41
CA TYR A 217 49.73 79.42 -64.04
C TYR A 217 49.86 79.29 -62.51
N HIS A 218 50.44 80.29 -61.85
CA HIS A 218 50.61 80.26 -60.39
C HIS A 218 49.28 80.32 -59.63
N LEU A 219 48.28 81.05 -60.13
CA LEU A 219 46.93 81.06 -59.55
C LEU A 219 46.29 79.67 -59.62
N LYS A 220 46.40 78.98 -60.76
CA LYS A 220 45.91 77.59 -60.90
C LYS A 220 46.64 76.64 -59.96
N GLU A 221 47.96 76.77 -59.83
CA GLU A 221 48.73 75.93 -58.90
C GLU A 221 48.29 76.17 -57.45
N ALA A 222 48.11 77.45 -57.04
CA ALA A 222 47.60 77.79 -55.72
C ALA A 222 46.20 77.22 -55.47
N GLU A 223 45.30 77.32 -56.45
CA GLU A 223 43.94 76.76 -56.36
C GLU A 223 43.96 75.22 -56.23
N THR A 224 44.81 74.54 -57.00
CA THR A 224 44.95 73.07 -56.88
C THR A 224 45.49 72.67 -55.50
N ARG A 225 46.48 73.39 -54.98
CA ARG A 225 47.01 73.16 -53.61
C ARG A 225 45.94 73.42 -52.56
N GLN A 226 45.16 74.49 -52.68
CA GLN A 226 44.03 74.78 -51.80
C GLN A 226 43.00 73.65 -51.81
N LYS A 227 42.55 73.22 -52.99
CA LYS A 227 41.60 72.10 -53.13
C LYS A 227 42.12 70.81 -52.51
N THR A 228 43.42 70.51 -52.64
CA THR A 228 44.01 69.34 -51.97
C THR A 228 44.06 69.50 -50.45
N SER A 229 44.34 70.69 -49.94
CA SER A 229 44.32 70.99 -48.51
C SER A 229 42.92 70.85 -47.91
N GLU A 230 41.90 71.36 -48.61
CA GLU A 230 40.49 71.24 -48.20
C GLU A 230 40.04 69.77 -48.18
N LYS A 231 40.33 69.00 -49.23
CA LYS A 231 40.02 67.55 -49.26
C LYS A 231 40.72 66.78 -48.14
N LEU A 232 41.98 67.12 -47.85
CA LEU A 232 42.73 66.48 -46.76
C LEU A 232 42.11 66.83 -45.39
N GLN A 233 41.68 68.08 -45.21
CA GLN A 233 40.99 68.53 -44.01
C GLN A 233 39.63 67.85 -43.83
N GLU A 234 38.83 67.71 -44.88
CA GLU A 234 37.57 66.97 -44.86
C GLU A 234 37.79 65.49 -44.50
N SER A 235 38.77 64.84 -45.12
CA SER A 235 39.13 63.45 -44.81
C SER A 235 39.59 63.30 -43.36
N HIS A 236 40.37 64.24 -42.84
CA HIS A 236 40.80 64.23 -41.45
C HIS A 236 39.61 64.37 -40.49
N SER A 237 38.69 65.31 -40.74
CA SER A 237 37.48 65.48 -39.94
C SER A 237 36.57 64.24 -39.97
N CYS A 238 36.42 63.61 -41.13
CA CYS A 238 35.65 62.36 -41.28
C CYS A 238 36.27 61.22 -40.47
N LEU A 239 37.58 61.01 -40.56
CA LEU A 239 38.30 59.99 -39.79
C LEU A 239 38.22 60.25 -38.28
N MET A 240 38.26 61.52 -37.85
CA MET A 240 38.09 61.88 -36.44
C MET A 240 36.71 61.52 -35.91
N HIS A 241 35.64 61.85 -36.64
CA HIS A 241 34.28 61.44 -36.26
C HIS A 241 34.09 59.92 -36.24
N GLN A 242 34.69 59.21 -37.20
CA GLN A 242 34.66 57.75 -37.23
C GLN A 242 35.40 57.17 -36.00
N LYS A 243 36.56 57.72 -35.65
CA LYS A 243 37.33 57.33 -34.47
C LYS A 243 36.50 57.53 -33.19
N GLU A 244 35.89 58.70 -33.01
CA GLU A 244 35.04 59.00 -31.84
C GLU A 244 33.85 58.04 -31.74
N THR A 245 33.17 57.76 -32.86
CA THR A 245 32.05 56.81 -32.90
C THR A 245 32.49 55.41 -32.53
N ASN A 246 33.64 54.95 -33.07
CA ASN A 246 34.19 53.64 -32.76
C ASN A 246 34.62 53.54 -31.29
N GLU A 247 35.22 54.60 -30.71
CA GLU A 247 35.58 54.63 -29.29
C GLU A 247 34.36 54.52 -28.38
N LEU A 248 33.25 55.21 -28.71
CA LEU A 248 31.99 55.09 -27.97
C LEU A 248 31.40 53.68 -28.07
N LEU A 249 31.39 53.09 -29.27
CA LEU A 249 30.91 51.73 -29.49
C LEU A 249 31.73 50.70 -28.70
N ILE A 250 33.06 50.82 -28.69
CA ILE A 250 33.94 49.95 -27.93
C ILE A 250 33.64 50.07 -26.43
N LYS A 251 33.49 51.29 -25.90
CA LYS A 251 33.13 51.52 -24.49
C LYS A 251 31.79 50.88 -24.13
N GLU A 252 30.78 51.03 -24.97
CA GLU A 252 29.47 50.40 -24.76
C GLU A 252 29.55 48.87 -24.76
N LYS A 253 30.32 48.28 -25.70
CA LYS A 253 30.52 46.83 -25.75
C LYS A 253 31.27 46.29 -24.53
N ILE A 254 32.30 47.01 -24.05
CA ILE A 254 32.99 46.66 -22.81
C ILE A 254 32.03 46.68 -21.62
N MET A 255 31.15 47.68 -21.54
CA MET A 255 30.16 47.78 -20.47
C MET A 255 29.16 46.62 -20.52
N GLN A 256 28.63 46.29 -21.70
CA GLN A 256 27.72 45.14 -21.91
C GLN A 256 28.39 43.82 -21.51
N LEU A 257 29.64 43.58 -21.95
CA LEU A 257 30.40 42.38 -21.59
C LEU A 257 30.68 42.28 -20.09
N THR A 258 30.99 43.41 -19.45
CA THR A 258 31.21 43.47 -17.99
C THR A 258 29.95 43.13 -17.22
N GLN A 259 28.79 43.64 -17.67
CA GLN A 259 27.48 43.32 -17.10
C GLN A 259 27.10 41.85 -17.29
N GLN A 260 27.32 41.30 -18.48
CA GLN A 260 27.08 39.87 -18.74
C GLN A 260 28.00 39.00 -17.85
N LYS A 261 29.27 39.37 -17.71
CA LYS A 261 30.22 38.66 -16.85
C LYS A 261 29.78 38.66 -15.38
N SER A 262 29.27 39.77 -14.86
CA SER A 262 28.78 39.82 -13.47
C SER A 262 27.50 38.99 -13.26
N GLN A 263 26.61 38.96 -14.26
CA GLN A 263 25.43 38.08 -14.26
C GLN A 263 25.82 36.60 -14.27
N ILE A 264 26.75 36.21 -15.15
CA ILE A 264 27.27 34.84 -15.22
C ILE A 264 27.89 34.44 -13.88
N GLN A 265 28.72 35.30 -13.28
CA GLN A 265 29.31 35.02 -11.96
C GLN A 265 28.25 34.84 -10.86
N THR A 266 27.19 35.64 -10.89
CA THR A 266 26.08 35.52 -9.92
C THR A 266 25.33 34.21 -10.11
N LEU A 267 25.04 33.83 -11.36
CA LEU A 267 24.40 32.56 -11.68
C LEU A 267 25.28 31.37 -11.30
N GLN A 268 26.59 31.42 -11.57
CA GLN A 268 27.54 30.38 -11.19
C GLN A 268 27.58 30.18 -9.67
N LYS A 269 27.61 31.26 -8.88
CA LYS A 269 27.53 31.17 -7.41
C LYS A 269 26.21 30.52 -6.96
N LYS A 270 25.09 30.85 -7.61
CA LYS A 270 23.79 30.26 -7.29
C LYS A 270 23.76 28.77 -7.62
N VAL A 271 24.26 28.37 -8.80
CA VAL A 271 24.37 26.96 -9.19
C VAL A 271 25.20 26.19 -8.15
N LEU A 272 26.38 26.69 -7.79
CA LEU A 272 27.25 26.05 -6.80
C LEU A 272 26.57 25.93 -5.42
N SER A 273 25.81 26.95 -5.00
CA SER A 273 25.05 26.88 -3.74
C SER A 273 23.94 25.81 -3.77
N LEU A 274 23.27 25.65 -4.91
CA LEU A 274 22.23 24.64 -5.09
C LEU A 274 22.82 23.23 -5.19
N GLU A 275 23.95 23.07 -5.89
CA GLU A 275 24.69 21.82 -5.96
C GLU A 275 25.18 21.38 -4.57
N ASN A 276 25.69 22.31 -3.76
CA ASN A 276 26.08 22.04 -2.38
C ASN A 276 24.89 21.63 -1.52
N ALA A 277 23.77 22.34 -1.62
CA ALA A 277 22.55 22.01 -0.87
C ALA A 277 21.99 20.64 -1.29
N LEU A 278 21.98 20.34 -2.58
CA LEU A 278 21.55 19.05 -3.11
C LEU A 278 22.46 17.93 -2.62
N THR A 279 23.79 18.12 -2.71
CA THR A 279 24.77 17.15 -2.22
C THR A 279 24.56 16.86 -0.73
N TYR A 280 24.39 17.92 0.08
CA TYR A 280 24.11 17.77 1.51
C TYR A 280 22.83 16.96 1.77
N MET A 281 21.73 17.31 1.10
CA MET A 281 20.48 16.55 1.23
C MET A 281 20.65 15.09 0.80
N THR A 282 21.31 14.83 -0.33
CA THR A 282 21.58 13.47 -0.80
C THR A 282 22.39 12.68 0.22
N THR A 283 23.44 13.25 0.81
CA THR A 283 24.24 12.57 1.84
C THR A 283 23.46 12.28 3.12
N GLU A 284 22.59 13.20 3.55
CA GLU A 284 21.73 12.98 4.72
C GLU A 284 20.67 11.89 4.44
N PHE A 285 20.09 11.87 3.23
CA PHE A 285 19.18 10.81 2.82
C PHE A 285 19.87 9.45 2.78
N GLU A 286 21.07 9.35 2.21
CA GLU A 286 21.86 8.12 2.21
C GLU A 286 22.18 7.63 3.62
N ALA A 287 22.56 8.55 4.51
CA ALA A 287 22.83 8.23 5.92
C ALA A 287 21.58 7.72 6.64
N GLU A 288 20.42 8.31 6.40
CA GLU A 288 19.15 7.88 7.01
C GLU A 288 18.69 6.53 6.46
N VAL A 289 18.82 6.30 5.16
CA VAL A 289 18.57 4.99 4.53
C VAL A 289 19.46 3.92 5.16
N PHE A 290 20.75 4.21 5.37
CA PHE A 290 21.68 3.28 6.00
C PHE A 290 21.27 2.94 7.44
N LYS A 291 20.89 3.94 8.25
CA LYS A 291 20.39 3.71 9.63
C LYS A 291 19.13 2.85 9.64
N LEU A 292 18.17 3.14 8.76
CA LEU A 292 16.94 2.36 8.65
C LEU A 292 17.23 0.91 8.26
N GLN A 293 18.12 0.71 7.29
CA GLN A 293 18.54 -0.62 6.87
C GLN A 293 19.22 -1.38 8.02
N GLN A 294 20.11 -0.72 8.78
CA GLN A 294 20.77 -1.33 9.94
C GLN A 294 19.76 -1.71 11.03
N LYS A 295 18.79 -0.85 11.31
CA LYS A 295 17.72 -1.13 12.28
C LYS A 295 16.88 -2.34 11.86
N ALA A 296 16.48 -2.41 10.58
CA ALA A 296 15.74 -3.54 10.04
C ALA A 296 16.53 -4.86 10.12
N ILE A 297 17.85 -4.82 9.93
CA ILE A 297 18.72 -6.00 10.10
C ILE A 297 18.71 -6.46 11.56
N ILE A 298 18.85 -5.55 12.53
CA ILE A 298 18.85 -5.88 13.96
C ILE A 298 17.50 -6.47 14.38
N GLU A 299 16.38 -5.87 13.95
CA GLU A 299 15.04 -6.37 14.26
C GLU A 299 14.80 -7.76 13.65
N ASN A 300 15.22 -7.99 12.41
CA ASN A 300 15.13 -9.30 11.78
C ASN A 300 15.99 -10.35 12.50
N GLN A 301 17.19 -9.98 12.96
CA GLN A 301 18.03 -10.87 13.76
C GLN A 301 17.38 -11.19 15.11
N ALA A 302 16.80 -10.20 15.79
CA ALA A 302 16.08 -10.41 17.04
C ALA A 302 14.87 -11.34 16.84
N GLY A 303 14.07 -11.11 15.80
CA GLY A 303 12.95 -11.96 15.43
C GLY A 303 13.40 -13.39 15.09
N LYS A 304 14.55 -13.55 14.44
CA LYS A 304 15.12 -14.88 14.14
C LYS A 304 15.48 -15.66 15.41
N VAL A 305 16.11 -15.00 16.38
CA VAL A 305 16.43 -15.61 17.69
C VAL A 305 15.17 -16.03 18.44
N GLU A 306 14.12 -15.21 18.40
CA GLU A 306 12.84 -15.55 19.03
C GLU A 306 12.16 -16.75 18.35
N ILE A 307 12.17 -16.79 17.01
CA ILE A 307 11.67 -17.94 16.24
C ILE A 307 12.41 -19.22 16.64
N ASP A 308 13.73 -19.18 16.73
CA ASP A 308 14.54 -20.34 17.09
C ASP A 308 14.24 -20.81 18.54
N LYS A 309 14.02 -19.87 19.47
CA LYS A 309 13.58 -20.17 20.85
C LYS A 309 12.20 -20.83 20.88
N LEU A 310 11.24 -20.30 20.11
CA LEU A 310 9.89 -20.85 20.03
C LEU A 310 9.88 -22.24 19.39
N GLN A 311 10.69 -22.45 18.35
CA GLN A 311 10.87 -23.78 17.73
C GLN A 311 11.42 -24.80 18.73
N TYR A 312 12.42 -24.42 19.53
CA TYR A 312 12.95 -25.28 20.58
C TYR A 312 11.89 -25.65 21.63
N LEU A 313 11.09 -24.67 22.08
CA LEU A 313 9.99 -24.93 23.02
C LEU A 313 8.93 -25.86 22.43
N LEU A 314 8.59 -25.68 21.16
CA LEU A 314 7.67 -26.55 20.44
C LEU A 314 8.20 -27.99 20.42
N GLU A 315 9.47 -28.18 20.07
CA GLU A 315 10.10 -29.50 20.02
C GLU A 315 10.08 -30.19 21.40
N MET A 316 10.34 -29.43 22.47
CA MET A 316 10.27 -29.94 23.84
C MET A 316 8.83 -30.33 24.22
N LYS A 317 7.83 -29.53 23.82
CA LYS A 317 6.42 -29.85 24.04
C LYS A 317 5.97 -31.06 23.24
N ASP A 318 6.46 -31.25 22.02
CA ASP A 318 6.19 -32.46 21.23
C ASP A 318 6.82 -33.71 21.88
N LYS A 319 8.01 -33.60 22.47
CA LYS A 319 8.62 -34.70 23.24
C LYS A 319 7.77 -35.05 24.47
N GLU A 320 7.27 -34.06 25.22
CA GLU A 320 6.35 -34.28 26.34
C GLU A 320 5.03 -34.91 25.88
N MET A 321 4.44 -34.38 24.81
CA MET A 321 3.22 -34.91 24.19
C MET A 321 3.40 -36.37 23.77
N ASN A 322 4.55 -36.72 23.18
CA ASN A 322 4.87 -38.09 22.80
C ASN A 322 5.05 -39.01 24.01
N ARG A 323 5.60 -38.53 25.12
CA ARG A 323 5.64 -39.29 26.39
C ARG A 323 4.23 -39.53 26.93
N VAL A 324 3.38 -38.52 26.93
CA VAL A 324 1.97 -38.65 27.36
C VAL A 324 1.21 -39.63 26.47
N LYS A 325 1.36 -39.55 25.14
CA LYS A 325 0.77 -40.49 24.19
C LYS A 325 1.22 -41.93 24.45
N LYS A 326 2.52 -42.17 24.72
CA LYS A 326 3.05 -43.49 25.08
C LYS A 326 2.45 -44.00 26.40
N LEU A 327 2.36 -43.15 27.41
CA LEU A 327 1.76 -43.52 28.69
C LEU A 327 0.28 -43.86 28.55
N ALA A 328 -0.48 -43.02 27.82
CA ALA A 328 -1.88 -43.26 27.53
C ALA A 328 -2.09 -44.57 26.78
N LYS A 329 -1.23 -44.87 25.80
CA LYS A 329 -1.22 -46.15 25.09
C LYS A 329 -0.95 -47.32 26.05
N ASN A 330 0.08 -47.23 26.90
CA ASN A 330 0.38 -48.29 27.87
C ASN A 330 -0.79 -48.54 28.85
N ILE A 331 -1.44 -47.48 29.33
CA ILE A 331 -2.63 -47.61 30.19
C ILE A 331 -3.78 -48.30 29.44
N LEU A 332 -3.97 -47.97 28.16
CA LEU A 332 -4.98 -48.61 27.31
C LEU A 332 -4.65 -50.09 27.10
N ASP A 333 -3.40 -50.41 26.77
CA ASP A 333 -2.93 -51.79 26.54
C ASP A 333 -3.10 -52.64 27.82
N GLN A 334 -2.71 -52.10 28.99
CA GLN A 334 -2.94 -52.75 30.30
C GLN A 334 -4.42 -52.96 30.58
N ARG A 335 -5.27 -51.97 30.28
CA ARG A 335 -6.72 -52.11 30.43
C ARG A 335 -7.25 -53.21 29.51
N THR A 336 -6.80 -53.26 28.26
CA THR A 336 -7.18 -54.31 27.30
C THR A 336 -6.73 -55.69 27.79
N GLU A 337 -5.54 -55.81 28.37
CA GLU A 337 -5.06 -57.06 28.97
C GLU A 337 -5.95 -57.51 30.14
N VAL A 338 -6.32 -56.59 31.03
CA VAL A 338 -7.24 -56.88 32.14
C VAL A 338 -8.63 -57.26 31.63
N GLU A 339 -9.15 -56.56 30.62
CA GLU A 339 -10.42 -56.88 29.99
C GLU A 339 -10.40 -58.27 29.37
N GLN A 340 -9.32 -58.63 28.67
CA GLN A 340 -9.12 -59.95 28.09
C GLN A 340 -9.08 -61.04 29.17
N PHE A 341 -8.33 -60.82 30.25
CA PHE A 341 -8.29 -61.75 31.40
C PHE A 341 -9.68 -62.00 31.99
N PHE A 342 -10.50 -60.96 32.16
CA PHE A 342 -11.87 -61.13 32.65
C PHE A 342 -12.77 -61.89 31.69
N LEU A 343 -12.63 -61.65 30.38
CA LEU A 343 -13.37 -62.40 29.35
C LEU A 343 -12.98 -63.88 29.37
N ASP A 344 -11.69 -64.17 29.49
CA ASP A 344 -11.17 -65.55 29.55
C ASP A 344 -11.61 -66.25 30.84
N ALA A 345 -11.54 -65.58 31.99
CA ALA A 345 -12.04 -66.10 33.26
C ALA A 345 -13.55 -66.37 33.21
N LEU A 346 -14.34 -65.46 32.62
CA LEU A 346 -15.77 -65.68 32.40
C LEU A 346 -16.03 -66.88 31.48
N ASN A 347 -15.23 -67.04 30.42
CA ASN A 347 -15.36 -68.18 29.52
C ASN A 347 -15.01 -69.50 30.23
N GLN A 348 -13.94 -69.53 31.02
CA GLN A 348 -13.56 -70.69 31.82
C GLN A 348 -14.65 -71.07 32.82
N VAL A 349 -15.22 -70.10 33.55
CA VAL A 349 -16.33 -70.36 34.48
C VAL A 349 -17.57 -70.89 33.75
N LYS A 350 -17.92 -70.32 32.58
CA LYS A 350 -19.03 -70.84 31.75
C LYS A 350 -18.78 -72.30 31.32
N GLN A 351 -17.57 -72.65 30.92
CA GLN A 351 -17.21 -74.03 30.60
C GLN A 351 -17.33 -74.95 31.82
N GLN A 352 -16.85 -74.50 32.99
CA GLN A 352 -16.97 -75.26 34.24
C GLN A 352 -18.42 -75.45 34.67
N ILE A 353 -19.29 -74.44 34.49
CA ILE A 353 -20.74 -74.58 34.69
C ILE A 353 -21.30 -75.70 33.81
N LEU A 354 -20.97 -75.73 32.52
CA LEU A 354 -21.45 -76.78 31.61
C LEU A 354 -20.97 -78.18 32.03
N ILE A 355 -19.69 -78.32 32.37
CA ILE A 355 -19.10 -79.58 32.84
C ILE A 355 -19.77 -80.02 34.15
N ASN A 356 -19.89 -79.12 35.12
CA ASN A 356 -20.47 -79.40 36.42
C ASN A 356 -21.95 -79.79 36.32
N ARG A 357 -22.74 -79.08 35.50
CA ARG A 357 -24.15 -79.43 35.21
C ARG A 357 -24.26 -80.83 34.61
N LYS A 358 -23.40 -81.18 33.65
CA LYS A 358 -23.37 -82.51 33.03
C LYS A 358 -22.99 -83.59 34.06
N HIS A 359 -21.94 -83.34 34.84
CA HIS A 359 -21.44 -84.27 35.84
C HIS A 359 -22.45 -84.50 36.97
N TYR A 360 -23.05 -83.44 37.50
CA TYR A 360 -24.10 -83.52 38.51
C TYR A 360 -25.30 -84.32 38.02
N LYS A 361 -25.74 -84.10 36.76
CA LYS A 361 -26.80 -84.90 36.13
C LYS A 361 -26.44 -86.39 36.09
N GLN A 362 -25.21 -86.73 35.72
CA GLN A 362 -24.71 -88.11 35.68
C GLN A 362 -24.62 -88.75 37.07
N ILE A 363 -24.07 -88.05 38.07
CA ILE A 363 -23.98 -88.53 39.45
C ILE A 363 -25.37 -88.72 40.05
N ALA A 364 -26.26 -87.74 39.88
CA ALA A 364 -27.64 -87.85 40.38
C ALA A 364 -28.38 -89.02 39.72
N GLN A 365 -28.14 -89.29 38.44
CA GLN A 365 -28.69 -90.45 37.73
C GLN A 365 -28.10 -91.75 38.28
N ALA A 366 -26.79 -91.84 38.46
CA ALA A 366 -26.11 -93.02 38.99
C ALA A 366 -26.54 -93.31 40.44
N ALA A 367 -26.63 -92.29 41.29
CA ALA A 367 -27.09 -92.41 42.67
C ALA A 367 -28.57 -92.84 42.75
N PHE A 368 -29.42 -92.32 41.85
CA PHE A 368 -30.81 -92.77 41.72
C PHE A 368 -30.88 -94.23 41.27
N ASN A 369 -30.15 -94.61 40.23
CA ASN A 369 -30.10 -95.98 39.71
C ASN A 369 -29.56 -96.97 40.76
N LEU A 370 -28.55 -96.58 41.53
CA LEU A 370 -27.98 -97.38 42.61
C LEU A 370 -29.00 -97.59 43.73
N LYS A 371 -29.69 -96.53 44.17
CA LYS A 371 -30.78 -96.64 45.16
C LYS A 371 -31.94 -97.48 44.63
N MET A 372 -32.29 -97.33 43.36
CA MET A 372 -33.32 -98.14 42.71
C MET A 372 -32.93 -99.63 42.69
N SER A 373 -31.69 -99.95 42.32
CA SER A 373 -31.16 -101.32 42.33
C SER A 373 -31.05 -101.91 43.74
N ALA A 374 -30.68 -101.11 44.75
CA ALA A 374 -30.61 -101.54 46.15
C ALA A 374 -32.01 -101.81 46.74
N ALA A 375 -33.00 -101.01 46.34
CA ALA A 375 -34.40 -101.23 46.69
C ALA A 375 -34.97 -102.49 46.03
N CYS A 376 -34.65 -102.75 44.75
CA CYS A 376 -34.99 -104.03 44.09
C CYS A 376 -34.39 -105.25 44.79
N ALA A 377 -33.20 -105.12 45.39
CA ALA A 377 -32.54 -106.17 46.17
C ALA A 377 -33.03 -106.28 47.63
N GLY A 378 -34.07 -105.52 48.01
CA GLY A 378 -34.71 -105.57 49.33
C GLY A 378 -33.91 -104.94 50.48
N ARG A 379 -32.83 -104.21 50.20
CA ARG A 379 -31.94 -103.62 51.24
C ARG A 379 -32.40 -102.24 51.71
N THR A 380 -33.21 -101.52 50.93
CA THR A 380 -33.67 -100.14 51.20
C THR A 380 -35.06 -99.90 50.58
N GLU A 381 -35.75 -98.83 50.98
CA GLU A 381 -37.00 -98.40 50.34
C GLU A 381 -36.79 -97.83 48.93
N TYR A 382 -37.81 -97.94 48.06
CA TYR A 382 -37.77 -97.40 46.71
C TYR A 382 -37.66 -95.86 46.71
N PRO A 383 -36.69 -95.27 45.98
CA PRO A 383 -36.53 -93.82 45.92
C PRO A 383 -37.70 -93.15 45.18
N ARG A 384 -38.10 -91.94 45.59
CA ARG A 384 -39.07 -91.10 44.85
C ARG A 384 -38.59 -90.88 43.41
N ILE A 385 -39.50 -91.00 42.44
CA ILE A 385 -39.24 -90.76 41.01
C ILE A 385 -38.59 -89.39 40.86
N ARG A 386 -37.41 -89.38 40.24
CA ARG A 386 -36.64 -88.19 39.93
C ARG A 386 -36.48 -88.09 38.41
N THR A 387 -36.79 -86.94 37.84
CA THR A 387 -36.76 -86.73 36.38
C THR A 387 -35.48 -86.03 35.94
N PHE A 388 -35.02 -86.40 34.74
CA PHE A 388 -33.77 -85.94 34.13
C PHE A 388 -33.98 -85.33 32.73
N ASP A 389 -35.20 -85.39 32.20
CA ASP A 389 -35.60 -84.92 30.86
C ASP A 389 -36.00 -83.44 30.83
N GLY A 390 -36.11 -82.79 31.99
CA GLY A 390 -36.27 -81.34 32.08
C GLY A 390 -37.66 -80.80 31.73
N LYS A 391 -38.71 -81.62 31.79
CA LYS A 391 -40.09 -81.18 31.59
C LYS A 391 -40.58 -80.26 32.71
N GLU A 392 -41.28 -79.18 32.34
CA GLU A 392 -41.67 -78.08 33.24
C GLU A 392 -42.63 -78.49 34.37
N HIS A 393 -43.43 -79.54 34.18
CA HIS A 393 -44.45 -79.98 35.15
C HIS A 393 -43.95 -81.05 36.14
N SER A 394 -42.63 -81.25 36.25
CA SER A 394 -42.05 -82.24 37.17
C SER A 394 -41.77 -81.63 38.55
N THR A 395 -42.40 -82.16 39.60
CA THR A 395 -42.23 -81.74 40.99
C THR A 395 -40.91 -82.17 41.65
N ASN A 396 -40.18 -83.16 41.10
CA ASN A 396 -38.89 -83.62 41.61
C ASN A 396 -37.88 -83.81 40.47
N SER A 397 -37.31 -82.71 39.99
CA SER A 397 -36.39 -82.67 38.84
C SER A 397 -34.99 -82.21 39.24
N VAL A 398 -33.97 -82.83 38.66
CA VAL A 398 -32.56 -82.41 38.81
C VAL A 398 -32.33 -80.98 38.33
N ASN A 399 -33.13 -80.50 37.37
CA ASN A 399 -33.03 -79.12 36.89
C ASN A 399 -33.46 -78.11 37.95
N HIS A 400 -34.33 -78.50 38.90
CA HIS A 400 -34.70 -77.64 40.02
C HIS A 400 -33.48 -77.39 40.93
N ASP A 401 -32.71 -78.44 41.24
CA ASP A 401 -31.48 -78.34 42.03
C ASP A 401 -30.41 -77.47 41.34
N LEU A 402 -30.29 -77.55 40.01
CA LEU A 402 -29.40 -76.67 39.23
C LEU A 402 -29.86 -75.20 39.23
N MET A 403 -31.17 -74.94 39.23
CA MET A 403 -31.74 -73.60 39.35
C MET A 403 -31.60 -73.03 40.75
N GLU A 404 -31.67 -73.87 41.80
CA GLU A 404 -31.38 -73.45 43.17
C GLU A 404 -29.91 -73.07 43.35
N ALA A 405 -28.98 -73.77 42.69
CA ALA A 405 -27.56 -73.44 42.69
C ALA A 405 -27.24 -72.06 42.06
N GLU A 406 -28.13 -71.51 41.23
CA GLU A 406 -28.02 -70.15 40.70
C GLU A 406 -28.53 -69.07 41.67
N LYS A 407 -29.34 -69.42 42.67
CA LYS A 407 -29.91 -68.47 43.63
C LYS A 407 -28.85 -68.09 44.67
N TRP A 408 -28.90 -66.84 45.13
CA TRP A 408 -28.02 -66.35 46.19
C TRP A 408 -28.54 -66.81 47.56
N PRO A 409 -27.70 -67.34 48.46
CA PRO A 409 -28.10 -67.61 49.83
C PRO A 409 -28.21 -66.27 50.58
N SER A 410 -29.43 -65.81 50.84
CA SER A 410 -29.72 -64.49 51.43
C SER A 410 -29.29 -64.29 52.90
N THR A 411 -28.65 -65.27 53.53
CA THR A 411 -28.53 -65.33 55.01
C THR A 411 -27.11 -65.33 55.58
N GLN A 412 -26.05 -65.30 54.76
CA GLN A 412 -24.66 -65.35 55.26
C GLN A 412 -23.91 -64.02 55.11
N LYS A 413 -23.47 -63.46 56.24
CA LYS A 413 -22.73 -62.19 56.33
C LYS A 413 -21.25 -62.28 55.92
N ASN A 414 -20.70 -63.48 55.72
CA ASN A 414 -19.34 -63.73 55.23
C ASN A 414 -19.36 -65.01 54.39
N VAL A 415 -19.26 -64.88 53.06
CA VAL A 415 -19.14 -66.01 52.13
C VAL A 415 -17.75 -65.91 51.48
N ASP A 416 -16.92 -66.95 51.62
CA ASP A 416 -15.62 -67.01 50.94
C ASP A 416 -15.81 -67.44 49.48
N ILE A 417 -14.90 -67.04 48.59
CA ILE A 417 -14.94 -67.35 47.15
C ILE A 417 -14.94 -68.86 46.91
N ARG A 418 -14.33 -69.63 47.83
CA ARG A 418 -14.27 -71.09 47.77
C ARG A 418 -15.64 -71.74 47.94
N ASP A 419 -16.54 -71.10 48.69
CA ASP A 419 -17.85 -71.64 49.06
C ASP A 419 -18.94 -71.37 48.01
N LEU A 420 -18.60 -70.60 46.96
CA LEU A 420 -19.53 -70.25 45.89
C LEU A 420 -19.65 -71.37 44.83
N THR A 421 -20.88 -71.61 44.37
CA THR A 421 -21.14 -72.43 43.18
C THR A 421 -20.52 -71.79 41.94
N TRP A 422 -20.25 -72.56 40.89
CA TRP A 422 -19.71 -72.02 39.64
C TRP A 422 -20.64 -70.96 39.02
N GLU A 423 -21.95 -71.16 39.14
CA GLU A 423 -23.00 -70.21 38.73
C GLU A 423 -22.95 -68.89 39.52
N GLN A 424 -22.66 -68.94 40.81
CA GLN A 424 -22.49 -67.74 41.63
C GLN A 424 -21.17 -67.01 41.31
N LYS A 425 -20.08 -67.76 41.09
CA LYS A 425 -18.78 -67.20 40.66
C LYS A 425 -18.89 -66.44 39.34
N GLU A 426 -19.72 -66.91 38.42
CA GLU A 426 -20.01 -66.26 37.14
C GLU A 426 -20.69 -64.90 37.31
N LYS A 427 -21.70 -64.82 38.18
CA LYS A 427 -22.39 -63.57 38.51
C LYS A 427 -21.47 -62.56 39.17
N VAL A 428 -20.57 -63.01 40.06
CA VAL A 428 -19.55 -62.16 40.70
C VAL A 428 -18.57 -61.61 39.67
N LEU A 429 -18.06 -62.45 38.75
CA LEU A 429 -17.15 -61.99 37.69
C LEU A 429 -17.82 -61.01 36.73
N ARG A 430 -19.08 -61.24 36.33
CA ARG A 430 -19.85 -60.29 35.52
C ARG A 430 -20.05 -58.95 36.24
N LEU A 431 -20.37 -58.99 37.53
CA LEU A 431 -20.53 -57.79 38.35
C LEU A 431 -19.21 -57.02 38.48
N LEU A 432 -18.10 -57.73 38.69
CA LEU A 432 -16.77 -57.14 38.80
C LEU A 432 -16.33 -56.50 37.47
N PHE A 433 -16.56 -57.17 36.34
CA PHE A 433 -16.31 -56.63 35.01
C PHE A 433 -17.19 -55.40 34.71
N ALA A 434 -18.47 -55.42 35.08
CA ALA A 434 -19.36 -54.26 34.95
C ALA A 434 -18.94 -53.09 35.85
N LYS A 435 -18.44 -53.39 37.05
CA LYS A 435 -17.92 -52.39 38.00
C LYS A 435 -16.62 -51.76 37.50
N MET A 436 -15.73 -52.56 36.92
CA MET A 436 -14.49 -52.08 36.29
C MET A 436 -14.78 -51.19 35.07
N ASN A 437 -15.79 -51.53 34.28
CA ASN A 437 -16.24 -50.74 33.13
C ASN A 437 -17.14 -49.54 33.49
N GLY A 438 -17.33 -49.25 34.79
CA GLY A 438 -18.03 -48.06 35.25
C GLY A 438 -19.56 -48.08 35.11
N LEU A 439 -20.18 -49.23 34.83
CA LEU A 439 -21.62 -49.33 34.57
C LEU A 439 -22.48 -49.39 35.85
N ALA A 440 -21.90 -49.62 37.03
CA ALA A 440 -22.68 -49.88 38.26
C ALA A 440 -22.62 -48.79 39.36
N ALA A 441 -22.07 -47.59 39.11
CA ALA A 441 -22.09 -46.54 40.12
C ALA A 441 -22.07 -45.12 39.54
N ARG A 442 -23.15 -44.71 38.88
CA ARG A 442 -23.47 -43.27 38.77
C ARG A 442 -24.23 -42.82 40.02
N LYS A 443 -23.53 -42.80 41.16
CA LYS A 443 -23.89 -41.89 42.25
C LYS A 443 -23.00 -40.68 42.11
N TYR A 444 -23.64 -39.51 42.01
CA TYR A 444 -23.07 -38.17 42.02
C TYR A 444 -21.65 -38.09 42.60
N ARG A 445 -20.68 -37.81 41.74
CA ARG A 445 -19.48 -37.07 42.14
C ARG A 445 -19.31 -35.88 41.21
N SER A 446 -19.51 -34.72 41.80
CA SER A 446 -19.09 -33.44 41.30
C SER A 446 -17.55 -33.35 41.27
N SER A 447 -17.06 -32.48 40.39
CA SER A 447 -15.65 -32.12 40.14
C SER A 447 -14.88 -33.11 39.25
N SER A 448 -14.15 -32.70 38.21
CA SER A 448 -13.51 -31.39 37.97
C SER A 448 -13.32 -31.19 36.46
N LYS A 449 -13.60 -29.96 35.98
CA LYS A 449 -13.08 -29.46 34.70
C LYS A 449 -11.61 -29.07 34.90
N PRO A 450 -10.73 -29.25 33.89
CA PRO A 450 -9.36 -28.76 33.96
C PRO A 450 -9.32 -27.22 33.94
N PRO A 451 -8.34 -26.58 34.59
CA PRO A 451 -8.19 -25.13 34.55
C PRO A 451 -7.70 -24.70 33.17
N VAL A 452 -8.33 -23.65 32.64
CA VAL A 452 -7.87 -22.91 31.48
C VAL A 452 -6.69 -22.02 31.93
N PRO A 453 -5.59 -21.89 31.16
CA PRO A 453 -4.47 -21.04 31.54
C PRO A 453 -4.87 -19.56 31.56
N ASP A 454 -4.44 -18.85 32.60
CA ASP A 454 -4.50 -17.39 32.70
C ASP A 454 -3.74 -16.75 31.53
N TYR A 455 -4.45 -15.97 30.74
CA TYR A 455 -3.87 -15.02 29.80
C TYR A 455 -3.53 -13.75 30.58
N ILE A 456 -2.24 -13.44 30.69
CA ILE A 456 -1.76 -12.16 31.19
C ILE A 456 -2.07 -11.12 30.10
N SER A 457 -3.14 -10.35 30.30
CA SER A 457 -3.28 -9.04 29.66
C SER A 457 -2.57 -8.02 30.52
N ASP A 458 -1.40 -7.58 30.05
CA ASP A 458 -0.69 -6.42 30.56
C ASP A 458 -1.42 -5.15 30.11
N SER A 459 -2.27 -4.61 30.98
CA SER A 459 -2.83 -3.26 30.85
C SER A 459 -2.05 -2.34 31.79
N GLY A 460 -1.02 -1.68 31.25
CA GLY A 460 -0.33 -0.59 31.93
C GLY A 460 -1.11 0.72 31.80
N GLU A 461 -1.91 1.06 32.82
CA GLU A 461 -2.34 2.43 33.10
C GLU A 461 -2.00 2.78 34.56
N MET A 462 -1.10 3.75 34.74
CA MET A 462 -0.96 4.64 35.91
C MET A 462 -0.19 5.87 35.43
N LYS A 463 -0.49 7.12 35.78
CA LYS A 463 -1.48 7.74 36.66
C LYS A 463 -1.39 9.24 36.35
N GLU A 464 -2.53 9.92 36.24
CA GLU A 464 -2.60 11.37 36.38
C GLU A 464 -2.28 11.75 37.84
N THR A 465 -1.44 12.77 38.00
CA THR A 465 -1.37 13.57 39.22
C THR A 465 -1.48 15.03 38.81
N GLY A 466 -2.66 15.61 39.00
CA GLY A 466 -2.89 17.04 38.99
C GLY A 466 -2.65 17.63 40.38
N GLY A 467 -2.00 18.79 40.41
CA GLY A 467 -1.83 19.63 41.60
C GLY A 467 -1.42 21.04 41.18
N GLU A 468 -2.39 21.94 41.08
CA GLU A 468 -2.20 23.40 41.01
C GLU A 468 -1.58 23.90 42.31
N ILE A 469 -0.47 24.65 42.27
CA ILE A 469 -0.17 25.72 43.24
C ILE A 469 0.74 26.80 42.59
N ASN A 470 0.18 28.00 42.40
CA ASN A 470 0.74 29.36 42.47
C ASN A 470 2.05 29.77 41.73
N LEU A 471 1.88 30.80 40.88
CA LEU A 471 2.88 31.85 40.56
C LEU A 471 3.25 32.66 41.82
N PRO A 472 4.47 33.21 41.90
CA PRO A 472 4.62 34.64 41.57
C PRO A 472 5.92 35.03 40.83
N ASP A 473 5.86 36.26 40.30
CA ASP A 473 6.81 37.05 39.50
C ASP A 473 8.26 37.20 40.03
N GLN A 474 9.19 37.45 39.09
CA GLN A 474 10.26 38.48 39.13
C GLN A 474 11.18 38.31 37.89
N THR A 475 11.03 39.11 36.81
CA THR A 475 11.66 40.41 36.47
C THR A 475 12.86 40.38 35.49
N PHE A 476 12.71 41.20 34.43
CA PHE A 476 13.68 42.12 33.78
C PHE A 476 14.63 41.73 32.61
N ILE A 477 14.48 42.55 31.54
CA ILE A 477 15.41 43.07 30.49
C ILE A 477 15.08 42.57 29.07
N THR A 478 14.27 43.25 28.25
CA THR A 478 14.38 44.55 27.54
C THR A 478 15.39 44.57 26.39
N GLN A 479 14.90 44.61 25.14
CA GLN A 479 15.11 45.65 24.10
C GLN A 479 14.60 45.10 22.75
N GLN A 480 13.44 45.54 22.28
CA GLN A 480 13.16 46.75 21.46
C GLN A 480 13.04 46.40 19.96
N ALA A 481 11.81 46.53 19.47
CA ALA A 481 11.46 46.72 18.07
C ALA A 481 11.93 48.12 17.59
N PRO A 482 11.82 48.45 16.29
CA PRO A 482 10.55 49.02 15.87
C PRO A 482 10.05 48.56 14.49
N VAL A 483 8.73 48.48 14.42
CA VAL A 483 7.94 48.56 13.19
C VAL A 483 7.85 50.03 12.79
N SER A 484 7.91 50.34 11.50
CA SER A 484 7.36 51.57 10.95
C SER A 484 6.80 51.32 9.55
N ASP A 485 5.62 51.89 9.34
CA ASP A 485 4.72 51.80 8.20
C ASP A 485 5.27 52.38 6.89
N SER A 486 4.64 51.95 5.78
CA SER A 486 4.08 52.79 4.70
C SER A 486 4.44 52.35 3.27
N ASN A 487 3.38 51.94 2.55
CA ASN A 487 3.09 52.14 1.12
C ASN A 487 4.23 52.09 0.08
N LYS A 488 4.20 51.07 -0.81
CA LYS A 488 4.18 51.30 -2.27
C LYS A 488 3.92 50.02 -3.10
N MET A 489 2.97 50.17 -4.03
CA MET A 489 2.98 49.69 -5.42
C MET A 489 3.28 48.21 -5.73
N MET A 490 2.21 47.46 -5.97
CA MET A 490 1.88 46.85 -7.28
C MET A 490 3.07 46.41 -8.16
N SER A 491 3.34 45.10 -8.19
CA SER A 491 3.89 44.36 -9.34
C SER A 491 3.49 42.88 -9.20
N PRO A 492 2.98 42.24 -10.26
CA PRO A 492 2.41 40.89 -10.18
C PRO A 492 3.49 39.80 -10.20
N SER A 493 3.24 38.77 -9.41
CA SER A 493 3.99 37.51 -9.35
C SER A 493 3.75 36.67 -10.60
N ILE A 494 4.83 36.40 -11.33
CA ILE A 494 4.89 35.38 -12.39
C ILE A 494 4.92 34.01 -11.70
N ILE A 495 3.87 33.22 -11.93
CA ILE A 495 3.80 31.80 -11.59
C ILE A 495 4.68 31.04 -12.58
N SER A 496 5.77 30.48 -12.08
CA SER A 496 6.60 29.50 -12.78
C SER A 496 5.94 28.13 -12.70
N ASN A 497 5.10 27.79 -13.69
CA ASN A 497 4.70 26.41 -14.00
C ASN A 497 4.82 26.22 -15.51
N GLY A 498 5.89 25.55 -15.94
CA GLY A 498 6.13 25.29 -17.36
C GLY A 498 7.57 24.89 -17.64
N LEU A 499 8.03 23.78 -17.06
CA LEU A 499 9.36 23.24 -17.39
C LEU A 499 9.39 21.70 -17.39
N GLN A 500 8.30 21.05 -17.80
CA GLN A 500 8.31 19.59 -18.05
C GLN A 500 7.81 19.18 -19.44
N ASP A 501 7.04 20.03 -20.15
CA ASP A 501 6.52 19.68 -21.49
C ASP A 501 7.42 20.12 -22.67
N SER A 502 8.37 21.03 -22.47
CA SER A 502 9.27 21.51 -23.54
C SER A 502 10.32 20.46 -23.94
N ASP A 503 10.78 19.65 -22.99
CA ASP A 503 11.92 18.76 -23.22
C ASP A 503 11.52 17.45 -23.93
N ILE A 504 10.26 17.02 -23.79
CA ILE A 504 9.73 15.85 -24.50
C ILE A 504 9.52 16.18 -25.98
N VAL A 505 9.00 17.37 -26.30
CA VAL A 505 8.74 17.79 -27.69
C VAL A 505 10.04 18.09 -28.44
N ARG A 506 11.07 18.63 -27.76
CA ARG A 506 12.38 18.90 -28.35
C ARG A 506 13.15 17.61 -28.67
N ASN A 507 13.05 16.59 -27.81
CA ASN A 507 13.69 15.29 -28.04
C ASN A 507 13.06 14.49 -29.20
N LEU A 508 11.74 14.60 -29.41
CA LEU A 508 11.05 13.97 -30.54
C LEU A 508 11.39 14.63 -31.89
N LEU A 509 11.48 15.96 -31.95
CA LEU A 509 11.86 16.69 -33.16
C LEU A 509 13.34 16.50 -33.54
N PHE A 510 14.24 16.39 -32.54
CA PHE A 510 15.66 16.14 -32.81
C PHE A 510 15.88 14.72 -33.37
N SER A 511 15.17 13.72 -32.83
CA SER A 511 15.26 12.34 -33.32
C SER A 511 14.76 12.18 -34.77
N GLN A 512 13.67 12.84 -35.15
CA GLN A 512 13.16 12.83 -36.53
C GLN A 512 14.09 13.53 -37.52
N THR A 513 14.75 14.62 -37.11
CA THR A 513 15.64 15.39 -37.99
C THR A 513 16.96 14.65 -38.25
N VAL A 514 17.51 13.96 -37.25
CA VAL A 514 18.73 13.14 -37.38
C VAL A 514 18.47 11.92 -38.27
N HIS A 515 17.30 11.28 -38.15
CA HIS A 515 16.95 10.13 -38.99
C HIS A 515 16.76 10.53 -40.47
N HIS A 516 16.23 11.73 -40.74
CA HIS A 516 16.08 12.26 -42.10
C HIS A 516 17.41 12.63 -42.75
N TRP A 517 18.37 13.14 -41.97
CA TRP A 517 19.73 13.41 -42.44
C TRP A 517 20.50 12.12 -42.72
N TYR A 518 20.35 11.09 -41.87
CA TYR A 518 21.03 9.80 -42.06
C TYR A 518 20.52 9.04 -43.28
N LEU A 519 19.21 9.07 -43.56
CA LEU A 519 18.63 8.47 -44.76
C LEU A 519 19.05 9.22 -46.04
N SER A 520 19.11 10.55 -46.01
CA SER A 520 19.59 11.36 -47.14
C SER A 520 21.08 11.12 -47.45
N LEU A 521 21.92 10.98 -46.43
CA LEU A 521 23.34 10.63 -46.59
C LEU A 521 23.54 9.21 -47.14
N CYS A 522 22.71 8.25 -46.71
CA CYS A 522 22.71 6.89 -47.27
C CYS A 522 22.26 6.84 -48.73
N ASP A 523 21.24 7.63 -49.12
CA ASP A 523 20.79 7.72 -50.51
C ASP A 523 21.83 8.40 -51.42
N ILE A 524 22.52 9.43 -50.93
CA ILE A 524 23.62 10.07 -51.66
C ILE A 524 24.81 9.10 -51.82
N LEU A 525 25.14 8.31 -50.79
CA LEU A 525 26.21 7.30 -50.86
C LEU A 525 25.86 6.12 -51.78
N LEU A 526 24.60 5.70 -51.83
CA LEU A 526 24.11 4.66 -52.76
C LEU A 526 24.11 5.13 -54.22
N VAL A 527 23.72 6.39 -54.47
CA VAL A 527 23.78 6.98 -55.81
C VAL A 527 25.22 7.14 -56.29
N HIS A 528 26.14 7.62 -55.43
CA HIS A 528 27.57 7.71 -55.76
C HIS A 528 28.22 6.33 -55.99
N SER A 529 27.85 5.32 -55.21
CA SER A 529 28.28 3.92 -55.40
C SER A 529 27.83 3.35 -56.74
N SER A 530 26.58 3.62 -57.15
CA SER A 530 26.04 3.16 -58.43
C SER A 530 26.64 3.90 -59.64
N LEU A 531 27.00 5.19 -59.46
CA LEU A 531 27.63 6.00 -60.50
C LEU A 531 29.11 5.62 -60.69
N LEU A 532 29.84 5.36 -59.59
CA LEU A 532 31.20 4.84 -59.65
C LEU A 532 31.27 3.41 -60.24
N SER A 533 30.29 2.55 -59.93
CA SER A 533 30.25 1.19 -60.49
C SER A 533 29.96 1.17 -62.00
N LYS A 534 29.28 2.20 -62.54
CA LYS A 534 29.04 2.35 -63.99
C LYS A 534 30.18 3.00 -64.76
N GLN A 535 31.08 3.74 -64.09
CA GLN A 535 32.29 4.32 -64.69
C GLN A 535 33.51 3.38 -64.69
N LEU A 536 33.44 2.23 -64.02
CA LEU A 536 34.54 1.27 -63.85
C LEU A 536 34.51 0.06 -64.80
N LEU A 537 33.64 0.05 -65.81
CA LEU A 537 33.76 -0.88 -66.95
C LEU A 537 34.66 -0.25 -68.04
N GLY A 538 35.96 -0.30 -67.80
CA GLY A 538 36.97 0.01 -68.81
C GLY A 538 37.94 1.09 -68.38
N THR A 539 38.93 0.73 -67.55
CA THR A 539 40.33 1.19 -67.64
C THR A 539 41.16 0.59 -66.50
N ASP A 540 42.43 0.33 -66.80
CA ASP A 540 43.37 -0.53 -66.09
C ASP A 540 43.58 -0.28 -64.58
N CYS A 541 43.52 -1.37 -63.80
CA CYS A 541 43.66 -1.44 -62.34
C CYS A 541 45.06 -1.13 -61.76
N ARG A 542 45.99 -0.52 -62.51
CA ARG A 542 47.37 -0.31 -62.01
C ARG A 542 47.70 1.12 -61.55
N ASN A 543 46.91 2.11 -61.94
CA ASN A 543 47.15 3.53 -61.59
C ASN A 543 46.35 4.03 -60.37
N PHE A 544 45.51 3.19 -59.75
CA PHE A 544 44.67 3.60 -58.62
C PHE A 544 45.42 3.61 -57.28
N TYR A 545 46.44 2.76 -57.12
CA TYR A 545 47.10 2.58 -55.81
C TYR A 545 47.98 3.76 -55.38
N ASN A 546 48.55 4.50 -56.34
CA ASN A 546 49.42 5.64 -56.05
C ASN A 546 48.65 6.97 -55.84
N ASN A 547 47.41 7.08 -56.33
CA ASN A 547 46.64 8.33 -56.24
C ASN A 547 45.78 8.43 -54.97
N VAL A 548 45.50 7.29 -54.32
CA VAL A 548 44.75 7.24 -53.05
C VAL A 548 45.63 7.64 -51.86
N HIS A 549 46.94 7.39 -51.90
CA HIS A 549 47.84 7.77 -50.81
C HIS A 549 48.17 9.28 -50.76
N THR A 550 48.26 9.94 -51.92
CA THR A 550 48.50 11.39 -52.00
C THR A 550 47.27 12.21 -51.57
N ASN A 551 46.05 11.76 -51.92
CA ASN A 551 44.83 12.47 -51.51
C ASN A 551 44.46 12.25 -50.03
N LYS A 552 44.84 11.12 -49.43
CA LYS A 552 44.59 10.88 -48.01
C LYS A 552 45.45 11.80 -47.13
N ALA A 553 46.71 12.04 -47.51
CA ALA A 553 47.59 12.99 -46.80
C ALA A 553 47.08 14.44 -46.87
N ALA A 554 46.52 14.86 -48.02
CA ALA A 554 45.95 16.20 -48.18
C ALA A 554 44.68 16.42 -47.34
N TYR A 555 43.86 15.39 -47.15
CA TYR A 555 42.64 15.48 -46.35
C TYR A 555 42.92 15.51 -44.83
N TYR A 556 43.96 14.81 -44.37
CA TYR A 556 44.38 14.86 -42.96
C TYR A 556 45.04 16.19 -42.58
N MET A 557 45.81 16.84 -43.47
CA MET A 557 46.34 18.18 -43.21
C MET A 557 45.28 19.29 -43.19
N TYR A 558 44.14 19.08 -43.87
CA TYR A 558 43.04 20.06 -43.87
C TYR A 558 42.16 19.94 -42.61
N LEU A 559 42.08 18.74 -42.01
CA LEU A 559 41.33 18.50 -40.78
C LEU A 559 42.12 18.87 -39.51
N GLU A 560 43.46 18.80 -39.53
CA GLU A 560 44.30 19.25 -38.40
C GLU A 560 44.36 20.78 -38.24
N ASN A 561 44.06 21.56 -39.29
CA ASN A 561 44.07 23.03 -39.23
C ASN A 561 42.72 23.66 -38.80
N LEU A 562 41.67 22.85 -38.59
CA LEU A 562 40.33 23.31 -38.20
C LEU A 562 39.97 23.03 -36.73
N LEU A 563 40.91 22.47 -35.95
CA LEU A 563 40.72 22.11 -34.55
C LEU A 563 41.90 22.61 -33.69
N ILE A 564 42.01 23.94 -33.54
CA ILE A 564 42.71 24.59 -32.43
C ILE A 564 41.76 25.66 -31.84
N PRO A 565 41.64 25.75 -30.50
CA PRO A 565 40.45 26.28 -29.84
C PRO A 565 40.52 27.79 -29.60
N PHE A 566 39.37 28.45 -29.77
CA PHE A 566 38.99 29.69 -29.09
C PHE A 566 37.66 29.48 -28.37
#